data_AF-A0A7C9JZC8-F1
#
_entry.id   AF-A0A7C9JZC8-F1
#
_cell.length_a   1.000
_cell.length_b   1.000
_cell.length_c   1.000
_cell.angle_alpha   90.00
_cell.angle_beta   90.00
_cell.angle_gamma   90.00
#
_symmetry.space_group_name_H-M   'P 1'
#
loop_
_entity.id
_entity.type
_entity.pdbx_description
1 polymer ?
#
loop_
_entity_poly.entity_id
_entity_poly.type
_entity_poly.pdbx_seq_one_letter_code
_entity_poly.pdbx_strand_id
1 'polypeptide(L)'
;MRIRQRINSDIYKSISPTNIAQFTVVEVRDSILERSDMYGNKNTARLFVARQLQILEDAGFIKSDRIGHKKYYSRTPAFFEANFKLIEKKKRTNVSYASKNKQQKPVVIDLENEKTDIEAKLAITLAEVDEYKILMARSGELKQLLSPSYSAATQKAAALMAKLNVWSSAIDLIKHSRSTAC
;
A
#
# COMPACT_ATOMS: atom_id res chain seq x y z
N MET A 1 6.16 -18.58 -28.86
CA MET A 1 6.70 -17.92 -27.64
C MET A 1 5.53 -17.76 -26.65
N ARG A 2 5.46 -18.58 -25.59
CA ARG A 2 4.29 -18.58 -24.68
C ARG A 2 4.42 -17.43 -23.67
N ILE A 3 3.53 -16.42 -23.77
CA ILE A 3 3.48 -15.29 -22.84
C ILE A 3 3.16 -15.81 -21.43
N ARG A 4 4.02 -15.52 -20.44
CA ARG A 4 3.79 -15.87 -19.03
C ARG A 4 3.00 -14.75 -18.35
N GLN A 5 1.68 -14.72 -18.53
CA GLN A 5 0.83 -13.72 -17.89
C GLN A 5 0.73 -13.98 -16.39
N ARG A 6 0.85 -12.93 -15.57
CA ARG A 6 0.69 -13.01 -14.12
C ARG A 6 -0.77 -12.87 -13.73
N ILE A 7 -1.28 -13.76 -12.89
CA ILE A 7 -2.64 -13.69 -12.32
C ILE A 7 -2.60 -14.02 -10.84
N ASN A 8 -3.47 -13.38 -10.06
CA ASN A 8 -3.62 -13.73 -8.66
C ASN A 8 -4.19 -15.16 -8.50
N SER A 9 -3.63 -15.93 -7.56
CA SER A 9 -4.00 -17.33 -7.31
C SER A 9 -5.49 -17.50 -6.95
N ASP A 10 -6.03 -16.63 -6.09
CA ASP A 10 -7.43 -16.73 -5.66
C ASP A 10 -8.39 -16.30 -6.77
N ILE A 11 -8.02 -15.30 -7.57
CA ILE A 11 -8.78 -14.92 -8.77
C ILE A 11 -8.79 -16.08 -9.76
N TYR A 12 -7.64 -16.69 -10.06
CA TYR A 12 -7.54 -17.83 -10.96
C TYR A 12 -8.41 -18.99 -10.48
N LYS A 13 -8.33 -19.37 -9.20
CA LYS A 13 -9.17 -20.42 -8.61
C LYS A 13 -10.67 -20.11 -8.68
N SER A 14 -11.04 -18.83 -8.67
CA SER A 14 -12.45 -18.41 -8.76
C SER A 14 -13.03 -18.54 -10.17
N ILE A 15 -12.21 -18.34 -11.22
CA ILE A 15 -12.68 -18.22 -12.60
C ILE A 15 -12.24 -19.39 -13.50
N SER A 16 -11.25 -20.17 -13.09
CA SER A 16 -10.75 -21.35 -13.81
C SER A 16 -11.70 -22.56 -13.84
N PRO A 17 -12.62 -22.81 -12.88
CA PRO A 17 -13.50 -23.97 -12.93
C PRO A 17 -14.35 -24.03 -14.21
N THR A 18 -14.39 -25.17 -14.90
CA THR A 18 -15.06 -25.34 -16.21
C THR A 18 -16.58 -25.20 -16.14
N ASN A 19 -17.17 -25.40 -14.96
CA ASN A 19 -18.60 -25.26 -14.70
C ASN A 19 -19.10 -23.80 -14.66
N ILE A 20 -18.21 -22.81 -14.60
CA ILE A 20 -18.58 -21.39 -14.52
C ILE A 20 -18.58 -20.78 -15.94
N ALA A 21 -19.72 -20.78 -16.61
CA ALA A 21 -19.82 -20.18 -17.96
C ALA A 21 -19.64 -18.64 -17.94
N GLN A 22 -20.23 -17.99 -16.95
CA GLN A 22 -20.17 -16.55 -16.73
C GLN A 22 -20.01 -16.25 -15.25
N PHE A 23 -19.35 -15.14 -14.93
CA PHE A 23 -19.15 -14.69 -13.57
C PHE A 23 -19.15 -13.17 -13.47
N THR A 24 -19.43 -12.67 -12.28
CA THR A 24 -19.45 -11.24 -11.96
C THR A 24 -18.36 -10.87 -10.96
N VAL A 25 -18.05 -9.57 -10.86
CA VAL A 25 -17.15 -9.05 -9.82
C VAL A 25 -17.60 -9.47 -8.42
N VAL A 26 -18.92 -9.55 -8.20
CA VAL A 26 -19.51 -9.86 -6.89
C VAL A 26 -19.28 -11.32 -6.53
N GLU A 27 -19.55 -12.25 -7.44
CA GLU A 27 -19.35 -13.68 -7.22
C GLU A 27 -17.87 -14.02 -6.98
N VAL A 28 -16.97 -13.43 -7.79
CA VAL A 28 -15.53 -13.62 -7.61
C VAL A 28 -15.07 -13.04 -6.27
N ARG A 29 -15.58 -11.87 -5.87
CA ARG A 29 -15.30 -11.26 -4.55
C ARG A 29 -15.72 -12.17 -3.40
N ASP A 30 -16.94 -12.70 -3.45
CA ASP A 30 -17.47 -13.53 -2.37
C ASP A 30 -16.67 -14.83 -2.27
N SER A 31 -16.35 -15.43 -3.42
CA SER A 31 -15.53 -16.64 -3.51
C SER A 31 -14.11 -16.46 -2.93
N ILE A 32 -13.45 -15.31 -3.19
CA ILE A 32 -12.11 -15.06 -2.61
C ILE A 32 -12.16 -14.70 -1.12
N LEU A 33 -13.25 -14.09 -0.64
CA LEU A 33 -13.42 -13.75 0.78
C LEU A 33 -13.72 -14.99 1.63
N GLU A 34 -14.42 -15.99 1.07
CA GLU A 34 -14.62 -17.29 1.73
C GLU A 34 -13.31 -18.05 1.93
N ARG A 35 -12.36 -17.89 1.00
CA ARG A 35 -11.07 -18.61 1.03
C ARG A 35 -9.97 -17.89 1.80
N SER A 36 -10.08 -16.58 2.01
CA SER A 36 -8.99 -15.76 2.50
C SER A 36 -9.43 -14.47 3.20
N ASP A 37 -8.89 -14.23 4.40
CA ASP A 37 -9.03 -12.99 5.17
C ASP A 37 -8.18 -11.83 4.62
N MET A 38 -7.36 -12.08 3.59
CA MET A 38 -6.33 -11.16 3.11
C MET A 38 -6.89 -9.98 2.30
N TYR A 39 -8.20 -9.94 2.08
CA TYR A 39 -8.88 -8.96 1.24
C TYR A 39 -9.51 -7.79 1.98
N GLY A 40 -9.40 -7.77 3.30
CA GLY A 40 -9.95 -6.72 4.15
C GLY A 40 -11.48 -6.76 4.13
N ASN A 41 -12.11 -5.61 3.89
CA ASN A 41 -13.56 -5.52 3.82
C ASN A 41 -14.11 -5.80 2.41
N LYS A 42 -15.43 -5.95 2.30
CA LYS A 42 -16.11 -6.22 1.02
C LYS A 42 -15.82 -5.17 -0.06
N ASN A 43 -15.62 -3.90 0.31
CA ASN A 43 -15.35 -2.82 -0.64
C ASN A 43 -13.92 -2.90 -1.19
N THR A 44 -12.93 -3.12 -0.32
CA THR A 44 -11.53 -3.29 -0.74
C THR A 44 -11.34 -4.55 -1.58
N ALA A 45 -12.03 -5.63 -1.22
CA ALA A 45 -12.08 -6.87 -2.01
C ALA A 45 -12.71 -6.64 -3.39
N ARG A 46 -13.86 -5.95 -3.45
CA ARG A 46 -14.55 -5.63 -4.72
C ARG A 46 -13.65 -4.82 -5.66
N LEU A 47 -12.99 -3.79 -5.15
CA LEU A 47 -12.09 -2.94 -5.96
C LEU A 47 -10.88 -3.73 -6.48
N PHE A 48 -10.32 -4.62 -5.65
CA PHE A 48 -9.24 -5.51 -6.06
C PHE A 48 -9.68 -6.43 -7.20
N VAL A 49 -10.82 -7.11 -7.05
CA VAL A 49 -11.37 -8.02 -8.07
C VAL A 49 -11.64 -7.27 -9.37
N ALA A 50 -12.30 -6.11 -9.31
CA ALA A 50 -12.60 -5.31 -10.49
C ALA A 50 -11.33 -4.96 -11.29
N ARG A 51 -10.25 -4.55 -10.60
CA ARG A 51 -8.96 -4.27 -11.23
C ARG A 51 -8.32 -5.51 -11.85
N GLN A 52 -8.36 -6.65 -11.17
CA GLN A 52 -7.80 -7.90 -11.70
C GLN A 52 -8.56 -8.38 -12.94
N LEU A 53 -9.89 -8.31 -12.93
CA LEU A 53 -10.71 -8.65 -14.09
C LEU A 53 -10.48 -7.69 -15.25
N GLN A 54 -10.35 -6.38 -14.99
CA GLN A 54 -10.02 -5.41 -16.04
C GLN A 54 -8.68 -5.74 -16.71
N ILE A 55 -7.63 -6.07 -15.94
CA ILE A 55 -6.33 -6.44 -16.50
C ILE A 55 -6.42 -7.69 -17.41
N LEU A 56 -7.24 -8.67 -17.03
CA LEU A 56 -7.47 -9.87 -17.84
C LEU A 56 -8.29 -9.58 -19.09
N GLU A 57 -9.24 -8.65 -18.99
CA GLU A 57 -10.07 -8.20 -20.11
C GLU A 57 -9.24 -7.42 -21.12
N ASP A 58 -8.43 -6.47 -20.67
CA ASP A 58 -7.54 -5.67 -21.50
C ASP A 58 -6.49 -6.55 -22.21
N ALA A 59 -6.08 -7.64 -21.57
CA ALA A 59 -5.16 -8.63 -22.15
C ALA A 59 -5.86 -9.70 -23.01
N GLY A 60 -7.19 -9.63 -23.18
CA GLY A 60 -7.97 -10.52 -24.04
C GLY A 60 -8.22 -11.92 -23.50
N PHE A 61 -7.92 -12.19 -22.22
CA PHE A 61 -8.16 -13.50 -21.58
C PHE A 61 -9.61 -13.67 -21.12
N ILE A 62 -10.30 -12.59 -20.85
CA ILE A 62 -11.73 -12.61 -20.58
C ILE A 62 -12.41 -11.54 -21.43
N LYS A 63 -13.69 -11.72 -21.69
CA LYS A 63 -14.54 -10.71 -22.33
C LYS A 63 -15.67 -10.34 -21.39
N SER A 64 -16.20 -9.13 -21.52
CA SER A 64 -17.39 -8.73 -20.78
C SER A 64 -18.60 -8.53 -21.67
N ASP A 65 -19.74 -8.92 -21.14
CA ASP A 65 -21.06 -8.71 -21.72
C ASP A 65 -21.89 -7.92 -20.70
N ARG A 66 -22.67 -6.95 -21.18
CA ARG A 66 -23.55 -6.16 -20.32
C ARG A 66 -24.99 -6.59 -20.57
N ILE A 67 -25.63 -7.11 -19.53
CA ILE A 67 -27.07 -7.43 -19.53
C ILE A 67 -27.73 -6.47 -18.55
N GLY A 68 -28.42 -5.45 -19.09
CA GLY A 68 -28.97 -4.34 -18.31
C GLY A 68 -27.89 -3.55 -17.56
N HIS A 69 -28.03 -3.43 -16.24
CA HIS A 69 -27.06 -2.73 -15.38
C HIS A 69 -25.92 -3.65 -14.87
N LYS A 70 -25.93 -4.94 -15.20
CA LYS A 70 -24.94 -5.91 -14.72
C LYS A 70 -23.89 -6.20 -15.79
N LYS A 71 -22.62 -6.19 -15.39
CA LYS A 71 -21.46 -6.60 -16.21
C LYS A 71 -21.10 -8.03 -15.86
N TYR A 72 -21.18 -8.90 -16.85
CA TYR A 72 -20.80 -10.30 -16.79
C TYR A 72 -19.48 -10.49 -17.50
N TYR A 73 -18.69 -11.45 -17.04
CA TYR A 73 -17.42 -11.82 -17.65
C TYR A 73 -17.48 -13.28 -18.06
N SER A 74 -16.86 -13.60 -19.20
CA SER A 74 -16.65 -14.96 -19.68
C SER A 74 -15.22 -15.14 -20.16
N ARG A 75 -14.70 -16.36 -20.06
CA ARG A 75 -13.35 -16.71 -20.52
C ARG A 75 -13.32 -16.78 -22.04
N THR A 76 -12.23 -16.31 -22.62
CA THR A 76 -11.95 -16.48 -24.06
C THR A 76 -11.13 -17.75 -24.31
N PRO A 77 -11.02 -18.24 -25.55
CA PRO A 77 -10.11 -19.34 -25.89
C PRO A 77 -8.66 -19.06 -25.44
N ALA A 78 -8.21 -17.81 -25.55
CA ALA A 78 -6.89 -17.38 -25.12
C ALA A 78 -6.63 -17.62 -23.62
N PHE A 79 -7.67 -17.63 -22.78
CA PHE A 79 -7.53 -18.00 -21.36
C PHE A 79 -7.02 -19.43 -21.18
N PHE A 80 -7.55 -20.36 -21.97
CA PHE A 80 -7.23 -21.78 -21.85
C PHE A 80 -5.87 -22.14 -22.47
N GLU A 81 -5.43 -21.34 -23.44
CA GLU A 81 -4.11 -21.49 -24.07
C GLU A 81 -2.99 -20.77 -23.29
N ALA A 82 -3.34 -19.84 -22.40
CA ALA A 82 -2.40 -19.06 -21.62
C ALA A 82 -1.65 -19.90 -20.58
N ASN A 83 -0.35 -19.61 -20.42
CA ASN A 83 0.44 -20.16 -19.32
C ASN A 83 0.54 -19.11 -18.20
N PHE A 84 -0.37 -19.21 -17.22
CA PHE A 84 -0.43 -18.25 -16.12
C PHE A 84 0.62 -18.52 -15.04
N LYS A 85 1.35 -17.48 -14.64
CA LYS A 85 2.12 -17.47 -13.41
C LYS A 85 1.22 -17.02 -12.26
N LEU A 86 0.83 -17.96 -11.40
CA LEU A 86 0.03 -17.68 -10.21
C LEU A 86 0.83 -16.88 -9.19
N ILE A 87 0.24 -15.80 -8.69
CA ILE A 87 0.82 -14.93 -7.66
C ILE A 87 -0.13 -14.88 -6.47
N GLU A 88 0.39 -15.17 -5.28
CA GLU A 88 -0.39 -15.01 -4.06
C GLU A 88 -0.56 -13.53 -3.72
N LYS A 89 -1.74 -13.16 -3.23
CA LYS A 89 -1.89 -11.83 -2.66
C LYS A 89 -1.04 -11.80 -1.40
N LYS A 90 0.01 -10.96 -1.39
CA LYS A 90 0.72 -10.68 -0.15
C LYS A 90 -0.27 -10.04 0.81
N LYS A 91 -0.37 -10.54 2.05
CA LYS A 91 -1.15 -9.89 3.09
C LYS A 91 -0.64 -8.46 3.09
N ARG A 92 -1.54 -7.48 2.91
CA ARG A 92 -1.23 -6.13 3.38
C ARG A 92 -1.24 -6.27 4.88
N THR A 93 -0.15 -6.78 5.45
CA THR A 93 0.24 -6.34 6.78
C THR A 93 0.20 -4.83 6.66
N ASN A 94 -0.59 -4.17 7.50
CA ASN A 94 -0.21 -2.84 7.92
C ASN A 94 1.17 -3.06 8.57
N VAL A 95 2.21 -2.99 7.74
CA VAL A 95 3.59 -3.11 8.17
C VAL A 95 3.79 -1.83 9.00
N SER A 96 3.96 -1.76 10.32
CA SER A 96 4.38 -2.71 11.37
C SER A 96 5.28 -3.81 10.84
N TYR A 97 6.51 -3.39 10.55
CA TYR A 97 7.61 -4.24 10.13
C TYR A 97 7.89 -5.30 11.19
N ALA A 98 7.21 -6.44 11.07
CA ALA A 98 7.59 -7.66 11.76
C ALA A 98 7.28 -8.87 10.86
N SER A 99 8.31 -9.33 10.16
CA SER A 99 8.83 -10.72 10.29
C SER A 99 9.27 -11.34 8.96
N LYS A 100 10.61 -11.43 8.83
CA LYS A 100 11.40 -12.60 8.43
C LYS A 100 11.23 -13.15 7.00
N ASN A 101 12.18 -12.79 6.15
CA ASN A 101 13.10 -13.80 5.63
C ASN A 101 14.51 -13.22 5.39
N LYS A 102 15.49 -14.01 5.81
CA LYS A 102 16.92 -13.74 5.88
C LYS A 102 17.54 -13.56 4.48
N GLN A 103 17.50 -12.35 3.98
CA GLN A 103 18.70 -11.72 3.43
C GLN A 103 18.92 -10.53 4.35
N GLN A 104 20.11 -10.35 4.90
CA GLN A 104 20.42 -9.22 5.76
C GLN A 104 20.13 -7.94 4.98
N LYS A 105 18.90 -7.42 5.07
CA LYS A 105 18.67 -6.01 4.79
C LYS A 105 19.61 -5.31 5.76
N PRO A 106 20.54 -4.48 5.27
CA PRO A 106 21.42 -3.75 6.14
C PRO A 106 20.52 -3.04 7.16
N VAL A 107 20.77 -3.23 8.46
CA VAL A 107 20.12 -2.47 9.54
C VAL A 107 20.08 -0.97 9.22
N VAL A 108 21.11 -0.50 8.49
CA VAL A 108 21.20 0.83 7.87
C VAL A 108 20.01 1.19 6.97
N ILE A 109 19.58 0.32 6.05
CA ILE A 109 18.45 0.60 5.13
C ILE A 109 17.14 0.75 5.90
N ASP A 110 16.90 -0.10 6.89
CA ASP A 110 15.67 0.00 7.70
C ASP A 110 15.68 1.31 8.53
N LEU A 111 16.82 1.67 9.12
CA LEU A 111 16.98 2.94 9.83
C LEU A 111 16.88 4.17 8.91
N GLU A 112 17.39 4.10 7.68
CA GLU A 112 17.27 5.17 6.67
C GLU A 112 15.82 5.39 6.24
N ASN A 113 15.04 4.30 6.09
CA ASN A 113 13.61 4.41 5.83
C ASN A 113 12.87 5.07 7.01
N GLU A 114 13.16 4.65 8.25
CA GLU A 114 12.58 5.28 9.44
C GLU A 114 12.97 6.76 9.56
N LYS A 115 14.22 7.11 9.21
CA LYS A 115 14.71 8.49 9.16
C LYS A 115 13.88 9.32 8.17
N THR A 116 13.65 8.79 6.97
CA THR A 116 12.86 9.46 5.92
C THR A 116 11.43 9.74 6.39
N ASP A 117 10.80 8.80 7.11
CA ASP A 117 9.47 8.99 7.68
C ASP A 117 9.43 10.08 8.76
N ILE A 118 10.51 10.21 9.55
CA ILE A 118 10.64 11.27 10.56
C ILE A 118 10.80 12.64 9.87
N GLU A 119 11.62 12.72 8.82
CA GLU A 119 11.81 13.95 8.02
C GLU A 119 10.50 14.42 7.39
N ALA A 120 9.72 13.50 6.79
CA ALA A 120 8.43 13.82 6.21
C ALA A 120 7.44 14.38 7.27
N LYS A 121 7.37 13.75 8.45
CA LYS A 121 6.53 14.22 9.56
C LYS A 121 7.00 15.57 10.10
N LEU A 122 8.31 15.81 10.16
CA LEU A 122 8.88 17.09 10.58
C LEU A 122 8.50 18.19 9.60
N ALA A 123 8.65 17.96 8.29
CA ALA A 123 8.28 18.92 7.25
C ALA A 123 6.81 19.34 7.33
N ILE A 124 5.90 18.37 7.50
CA ILE A 124 4.47 18.66 7.69
C ILE A 124 4.24 19.50 8.95
N THR A 125 4.86 19.12 10.07
CA THR A 125 4.67 19.83 11.35
C THR A 125 5.22 21.26 11.29
N LEU A 126 6.33 21.49 10.57
CA LEU A 126 6.86 22.84 10.35
C LEU A 126 5.92 23.69 9.49
N ALA A 127 5.32 23.11 8.44
CA ALA A 127 4.30 23.79 7.65
C ALA A 127 3.06 24.14 8.49
N GLU A 128 2.62 23.26 9.40
CA GLU A 128 1.56 23.56 10.37
C GLU A 128 1.93 24.77 11.26
N VAL A 129 3.17 24.80 11.78
CA VAL A 129 3.68 25.91 12.60
C VAL A 129 3.66 27.23 11.84
N ASP A 130 4.06 27.23 10.57
CA ASP A 130 4.06 28.45 9.75
C ASP A 130 2.64 28.93 9.43
N GLU A 131 1.71 28.02 9.13
CA GLU A 131 0.30 28.36 8.94
C GLU A 131 -0.33 28.95 10.21
N TYR A 132 0.00 28.40 11.39
CA TYR A 132 -0.44 29.00 12.66
C TYR A 132 0.09 30.43 12.83
N LYS A 133 1.36 30.71 12.51
CA LYS A 133 1.91 32.08 12.58
C LYS A 133 1.14 33.03 11.67
N ILE A 134 0.83 32.60 10.45
CA ILE A 134 0.07 33.39 9.47
C ILE A 134 -1.31 33.73 10.02
N LEU A 135 -2.04 32.76 10.56
CA LEU A 135 -3.38 32.99 11.12
C LEU A 135 -3.34 33.85 12.38
N MET A 136 -2.38 33.60 13.28
CA MET A 136 -2.22 34.37 14.52
C MET A 136 -1.83 35.84 14.26
N ALA A 137 -1.20 36.14 13.12
CA ALA A 137 -0.87 37.51 12.73
C ALA A 137 -2.09 38.32 12.25
N ARG A 138 -3.19 37.66 11.87
CA ARG A 138 -4.38 38.33 11.31
C ARG A 138 -5.23 39.04 12.36
N SER A 139 -5.30 38.52 13.58
CA SER A 139 -6.03 39.16 14.67
C SER A 139 -5.57 38.70 16.06
N GLY A 140 -5.75 39.55 17.07
CA GLY A 140 -5.47 39.21 18.46
C GLY A 140 -6.35 38.10 19.02
N GLU A 141 -7.59 37.98 18.52
CA GLU A 141 -8.52 36.90 18.87
C GLU A 141 -8.02 35.54 18.37
N LEU A 142 -7.63 35.46 17.08
CA LEU A 142 -7.04 34.25 16.51
C LEU A 142 -5.72 33.90 17.21
N LYS A 143 -4.93 34.91 17.58
CA LYS A 143 -3.71 34.71 18.37
C LYS A 143 -4.01 34.03 19.70
N GLN A 144 -5.00 34.48 20.46
CA GLN A 144 -5.36 33.87 21.74
C GLN A 144 -5.88 32.44 21.56
N LEU A 145 -6.77 32.22 20.58
CA LEU A 145 -7.38 30.91 20.33
C LEU A 145 -6.37 29.85 19.84
N LEU A 146 -5.44 30.25 18.97
CA LEU A 146 -4.51 29.33 18.31
C LEU A 146 -3.17 29.17 19.06
N SER A 147 -2.85 30.02 20.05
CA SER A 147 -1.61 29.94 20.83
C SER A 147 -1.33 28.55 21.43
N PRO A 148 -2.32 27.84 22.02
CA PRO A 148 -2.09 26.48 22.52
C PRO A 148 -1.73 25.49 21.41
N SER A 149 -2.43 25.53 20.27
CA SER A 149 -2.17 24.65 19.12
C SER A 149 -0.81 24.94 18.47
N TYR A 150 -0.44 26.22 18.37
CA TYR A 150 0.89 26.65 17.93
C TYR A 150 1.99 26.12 18.86
N SER A 151 1.80 26.23 20.18
CA SER A 151 2.75 25.69 21.17
C SER A 151 2.87 24.16 21.06
N ALA A 152 1.76 23.45 20.84
CA ALA A 152 1.78 22.00 20.66
C ALA A 152 2.52 21.59 19.37
N ALA A 153 2.26 22.29 18.25
CA ALA A 153 2.91 22.02 16.98
C ALA A 153 4.43 22.30 17.04
N THR A 154 4.84 23.38 17.70
CA THR A 154 6.26 23.71 17.89
C THR A 154 6.98 22.69 18.77
N GLN A 155 6.36 22.25 19.88
CA GLN A 155 6.90 21.17 20.71
C GLN A 155 7.00 19.85 19.94
N LYS A 156 5.99 19.50 19.14
CA LYS A 156 6.01 18.32 18.27
C LYS A 156 7.13 18.38 17.23
N ALA A 157 7.36 19.54 16.61
CA ALA A 157 8.48 19.75 15.69
C ALA A 157 9.83 19.54 16.38
N ALA A 158 10.01 20.11 17.57
CA ALA A 158 11.24 19.94 18.37
C ALA A 158 11.48 18.46 18.73
N ALA A 159 10.44 17.74 19.13
CA ALA A 159 10.53 16.31 19.45
C ALA A 159 10.90 15.46 18.22
N LEU A 160 10.31 15.75 17.05
CA LEU A 160 10.65 15.08 15.79
C LEU A 160 12.09 15.37 15.37
N MET A 161 12.57 16.60 15.55
CA MET A 161 13.95 16.98 15.25
C MET A 161 14.95 16.29 16.18
N ALA A 162 14.66 16.23 17.48
CA ALA A 162 15.47 15.46 18.43
C ALA A 162 15.56 13.98 18.03
N LYS A 163 14.42 13.39 17.63
CA LYS A 163 14.37 12.01 17.12
C LYS A 163 15.19 11.86 15.84
N LEU A 164 15.09 12.80 14.90
CA LEU A 164 15.86 12.79 13.65
C LEU A 164 17.38 12.80 13.90
N ASN A 165 17.83 13.58 14.88
CA ASN A 165 19.24 13.66 15.26
C ASN A 165 19.75 12.32 15.79
N VAL A 166 18.99 11.68 16.70
CA VAL A 166 19.35 10.36 17.25
C VAL A 166 19.46 9.31 16.14
N TRP A 167 18.51 9.28 15.20
CA TRP A 167 18.53 8.32 14.08
C TRP A 167 19.70 8.58 13.14
N SER A 168 20.00 9.84 12.84
CA SER A 168 21.14 10.21 11.99
C SER A 168 22.46 9.77 12.63
N SER A 169 22.67 10.07 13.92
CA SER A 169 23.86 9.62 14.64
C SER A 169 23.99 8.10 14.69
N ALA A 170 22.88 7.38 14.91
CA ALA A 170 22.89 5.91 14.91
C ALA A 170 23.28 5.33 13.53
N ILE A 171 22.72 5.87 12.44
CA ILE A 171 23.06 5.46 11.08
C ILE A 171 24.54 5.72 10.80
N ASP A 172 25.05 6.89 11.17
CA ASP A 172 26.45 7.26 10.97
C ASP A 172 27.38 6.30 11.72
N LEU A 173 27.11 5.99 12.99
CA LEU A 173 27.89 5.04 13.78
C LEU A 173 27.94 3.63 13.14
N ILE A 174 26.80 3.16 12.60
CA ILE A 174 26.73 1.86 11.93
C ILE A 174 27.52 1.88 10.61
N LYS A 175 27.50 2.99 9.87
CA LYS A 175 28.27 3.14 8.62
C LYS A 175 29.78 3.17 8.89
N HIS A 176 30.23 3.91 9.90
CA HIS A 176 31.65 4.03 10.24
C HIS A 176 32.22 2.74 10.83
N SER A 177 31.49 2.05 11.72
CA SER A 177 31.93 0.77 12.30
C SER A 177 32.12 -0.36 11.25
N ARG A 178 31.41 -0.29 10.12
CA ARG A 178 31.60 -1.22 9.00
C ARG A 178 32.80 -0.87 8.11
N SER A 179 33.19 0.40 8.07
CA SER A 179 34.35 0.86 7.30
C SER A 179 35.69 0.55 7.98
N THR A 180 35.70 0.35 9.30
CA THR A 180 36.90 0.00 10.10
C THR A 180 37.14 -1.51 10.24
N ALA A 181 36.31 -2.36 9.63
CA ALA A 181 36.38 -3.82 9.74
C ALA A 181 37.00 -4.52 8.51
N CYS A 182 37.77 -3.78 7.70
CA CYS A 182 38.57 -4.31 6.59
C CYS A 182 40.06 -4.13 6.87
#